data_AF-A0AAD9Q683-F1
#
_entry.id   AF-A0AAD9Q683-F1
#
_cell.length_a   1.000
_cell.length_b   1.000
_cell.length_c   1.000
_cell.angle_alpha   90.00
_cell.angle_beta   90.00
_cell.angle_gamma   90.00
#
_symmetry.space_group_name_H-M   'P 1'
#
loop_
_entity.id
_entity.type
_entity.pdbx_description
1 polymer ?
#
loop_
_entity_poly.entity_id
_entity_poly.type
_entity_poly.pdbx_seq_one_letter_code
_entity_poly.pdbx_strand_id
1 'polypeptide(L)'
;METEDKPKPIPVSQFSEYVTQMRRDKNAGFAKQYKQFPWDHAKKPGNKNKNRYANIIAYDHSRVILPLVDGAENSDYVNASYLHGYDSTPNTYIACQGPVPGTYQDFWRMLWQENVTTVVMLTRLVEHGRKGTQERRQVQQFHFLVWPDKGVPRHATAVLALRRKVRMNHNNNKSPMVVHCRYLLLFK
;
A
#
# COMPACT_ATOMS: atom_id res chain seq x y z
N MET A 1 28.92 2.62 17.14
CA MET A 1 28.29 1.94 15.99
C MET A 1 27.16 1.10 16.58
N GLU A 2 26.01 1.71 16.80
CA GLU A 2 24.90 1.09 17.55
C GLU A 2 24.25 0.02 16.69
N THR A 3 24.33 -1.23 17.15
CA THR A 3 23.52 -2.33 16.67
C THR A 3 22.07 -2.06 17.08
N GLU A 4 21.29 -1.42 16.21
CA GLU A 4 19.84 -1.32 16.41
C GLU A 4 19.28 -2.74 16.58
N ASP A 5 18.64 -2.98 17.73
CA ASP A 5 18.07 -4.27 18.13
C ASP A 5 16.91 -4.62 17.20
N LYS A 6 17.23 -5.26 16.06
CA LYS A 6 16.23 -5.72 15.10
C LYS A 6 15.29 -6.70 15.81
N PRO A 7 13.96 -6.52 15.71
CA PRO A 7 13.02 -7.41 16.38
C PRO A 7 13.26 -8.86 15.92
N LYS A 8 13.48 -9.75 16.89
CA LYS A 8 13.73 -11.17 16.64
C LYS A 8 12.48 -11.86 16.07
N PRO A 9 12.62 -12.86 15.18
CA PRO A 9 11.49 -13.65 14.71
C PRO A 9 10.72 -14.29 15.86
N ILE A 10 9.40 -14.36 15.73
CA ILE A 10 8.50 -14.90 16.75
C ILE A 10 8.02 -16.28 16.28
N PRO A 11 8.30 -17.37 17.01
CA PRO A 11 7.78 -18.69 16.68
C PRO A 11 6.24 -18.67 16.60
N VAL A 12 5.67 -19.38 15.64
CA VAL A 12 4.20 -19.43 15.43
C VAL A 12 3.47 -19.89 16.68
N SER A 13 4.05 -20.83 17.43
CA SER A 13 3.52 -21.33 18.70
C SER A 13 3.39 -20.24 19.78
N GLN A 14 4.23 -19.21 19.73
CA GLN A 14 4.27 -18.11 20.69
C GLN A 14 3.52 -16.87 20.22
N PHE A 15 3.07 -16.84 18.95
CA PHE A 15 2.50 -15.64 18.33
C PHE A 15 1.25 -15.12 19.06
N SER A 16 0.36 -16.00 19.53
CA SER A 16 -0.86 -15.60 20.23
C SER A 16 -0.56 -14.90 21.57
N GLU A 17 0.37 -15.46 22.33
CA GLU A 17 0.81 -14.90 23.61
C GLU A 17 1.49 -13.54 23.40
N TYR A 18 2.40 -13.49 22.42
CA TYR A 18 3.07 -12.25 22.03
C TYR A 18 2.08 -11.13 21.67
N VAL A 19 1.11 -11.39 20.78
CA VAL A 19 0.11 -10.39 20.38
C VAL A 19 -0.71 -9.94 21.58
N THR A 20 -1.05 -10.85 22.49
CA THR A 20 -1.77 -10.52 23.74
C THR A 20 -0.96 -9.57 24.62
N GLN A 21 0.34 -9.81 24.76
CA GLN A 21 1.25 -8.94 25.51
C GLN A 21 1.37 -7.56 24.86
N MET A 22 1.54 -7.50 23.53
CA MET A 22 1.76 -6.25 22.79
C MET A 22 0.54 -5.32 22.78
N ARG A 23 -0.68 -5.87 22.93
CA ARG A 23 -1.94 -5.12 23.00
C ARG A 23 -2.18 -4.46 24.37
N ARG A 24 -1.47 -4.88 25.42
CA ARG A 24 -1.59 -4.28 26.75
C ARG A 24 -1.31 -2.78 26.69
N ASP A 25 -1.89 -2.04 27.63
CA ASP A 25 -1.71 -0.60 27.78
C ASP A 25 -1.98 0.19 26.49
N LYS A 26 -3.13 -0.07 25.85
CA LYS A 26 -3.56 0.60 24.60
C LYS A 26 -2.53 0.45 23.47
N ASN A 27 -2.03 -0.77 23.24
CA ASN A 27 -1.04 -1.10 22.20
C ASN A 27 0.35 -0.46 22.42
N ALA A 28 0.73 -0.14 23.66
CA ALA A 28 2.02 0.49 23.96
C ALA A 28 3.22 -0.32 23.44
N GLY A 29 3.13 -1.66 23.45
CA GLY A 29 4.16 -2.53 22.89
C GLY A 29 4.38 -2.28 21.40
N PHE A 30 3.29 -2.22 20.62
CA PHE A 30 3.38 -1.95 19.18
C PHE A 30 3.87 -0.54 18.88
N ALA A 31 3.45 0.45 19.68
CA ALA A 31 3.90 1.82 19.53
C ALA A 31 5.43 1.96 19.70
N LYS A 32 6.04 1.20 20.62
CA LYS A 32 7.50 1.20 20.82
C LYS A 32 8.29 0.60 19.65
N GLN A 33 7.70 -0.33 18.91
CA GLN A 33 8.33 -0.93 17.74
C GLN A 33 8.19 -0.07 16.47
N TYR A 34 7.26 0.89 16.47
CA TYR A 34 6.99 1.73 15.32
C TYR A 34 8.09 2.78 15.15
N LYS A 35 8.79 2.74 14.02
CA LYS A 35 9.82 3.72 13.65
C LYS A 35 9.29 4.70 12.61
N GLN A 36 9.51 5.99 12.84
CA GLN A 36 9.22 7.03 11.85
C GLN A 36 10.44 7.29 10.96
N PHE A 37 10.20 7.57 9.69
CA PHE A 37 11.21 7.88 8.69
C PHE A 37 10.90 9.23 8.01
N PRO A 38 11.87 9.84 7.30
CA PRO A 38 11.66 11.07 6.53
C PRO A 38 10.60 10.94 5.42
N TRP A 39 9.94 12.06 5.10
CA TRP A 39 8.78 12.17 4.19
C TRP A 39 8.73 13.54 3.49
N ASP A 40 9.88 14.12 3.20
CA ASP A 40 10.02 15.50 2.76
C ASP A 40 9.28 15.76 1.44
N HIS A 41 9.31 14.79 0.51
CA HIS A 41 8.63 14.91 -0.78
C HIS A 41 7.11 14.99 -0.60
N ALA A 42 6.55 14.21 0.33
CA ALA A 42 5.12 14.18 0.57
C ALA A 42 4.59 15.49 1.18
N LYS A 43 5.45 16.27 1.85
CA LYS A 43 5.08 17.56 2.48
C LYS A 43 5.34 18.79 1.62
N LYS A 44 5.98 18.64 0.45
CA LYS A 44 6.16 19.75 -0.50
C LYS A 44 4.82 20.42 -0.82
N PRO A 45 4.75 21.76 -0.92
CA PRO A 45 3.48 22.46 -1.19
C PRO A 45 2.70 21.91 -2.38
N GLY A 46 3.37 21.58 -3.49
CA GLY A 46 2.75 20.99 -4.69
C GLY A 46 2.22 19.56 -4.53
N ASN A 47 2.62 18.84 -3.48
CA ASN A 47 2.25 17.45 -3.22
C ASN A 47 1.18 17.28 -2.15
N LYS A 48 0.90 18.32 -1.35
CA LYS A 48 -0.07 18.23 -0.24
C LYS A 48 -1.45 17.75 -0.72
N ASN A 49 -1.95 18.30 -1.82
CA ASN A 49 -3.26 17.94 -2.39
C ASN A 49 -3.27 16.55 -3.07
N LYS A 50 -2.09 15.95 -3.28
CA LYS A 50 -1.96 14.58 -3.79
C LYS A 50 -2.13 13.53 -2.69
N ASN A 51 -2.13 13.93 -1.42
CA ASN A 51 -2.34 13.05 -0.27
C ASN A 51 -3.82 13.06 0.15
N ARG A 52 -4.45 11.89 0.19
CA ARG A 52 -5.82 11.74 0.69
C ARG A 52 -5.94 12.13 2.17
N TYR A 53 -4.92 11.83 2.96
CA TYR A 53 -4.82 12.21 4.36
C TYR A 53 -3.44 12.82 4.63
N ALA A 54 -3.41 13.99 5.26
CA ALA A 54 -2.15 14.69 5.55
C ALA A 54 -1.22 13.92 6.50
N ASN A 55 -1.77 12.97 7.28
CA ASN A 55 -1.04 12.15 8.24
C ASN A 55 -0.76 10.72 7.75
N ILE A 56 -1.12 10.37 6.50
CA ILE A 56 -0.80 9.09 5.86
C ILE A 56 -0.08 9.40 4.56
N ILE A 57 1.25 9.40 4.62
CA ILE A 57 2.13 9.86 3.56
C ILE A 57 3.24 8.85 3.29
N ALA A 58 3.74 8.83 2.05
CA ALA A 58 4.86 7.98 1.66
C ALA A 58 6.17 8.48 2.27
N TYR A 59 6.97 7.54 2.79
CA TYR A 59 8.33 7.82 3.23
C TYR A 59 9.29 7.94 2.04
N ASP A 60 10.28 8.82 2.14
CA ASP A 60 11.17 9.14 1.02
C ASP A 60 11.98 7.94 0.52
N HIS A 61 12.46 7.10 1.44
CA HIS A 61 13.34 5.97 1.13
C HIS A 61 12.64 4.83 0.36
N SER A 62 11.30 4.79 0.37
CA SER A 62 10.53 3.70 -0.23
C SER A 62 9.44 4.18 -1.19
N ARG A 63 9.31 5.50 -1.41
CA ARG A 63 8.27 6.03 -2.31
C ARG A 63 8.46 5.54 -3.75
N VAL A 64 7.36 5.37 -4.46
CA VAL A 64 7.39 5.23 -5.91
C VAL A 64 7.69 6.61 -6.51
N ILE A 65 8.66 6.67 -7.42
CA ILE A 65 9.06 7.89 -8.14
C ILE A 65 8.56 7.76 -9.58
N LEU A 66 7.75 8.71 -10.03
CA LEU A 66 7.30 8.78 -11.42
C LEU A 66 8.30 9.58 -12.27
N PRO A 67 8.48 9.26 -13.57
CA PRO A 67 9.17 10.13 -14.52
C PRO A 67 8.54 11.51 -14.54
N LEU A 68 9.37 12.54 -14.60
CA LEU A 68 8.89 13.92 -14.70
C LEU A 68 8.10 14.12 -16.00
N VAL A 69 7.00 14.85 -15.93
CA VAL A 69 6.22 15.28 -17.09
C VAL A 69 6.70 16.67 -17.49
N ASP A 70 7.26 16.81 -18.69
CA ASP A 70 7.74 18.09 -19.25
C ASP A 70 8.65 18.90 -18.31
N GLY A 71 9.42 18.20 -17.45
CA GLY A 71 10.28 18.82 -16.44
C GLY A 71 9.55 19.48 -15.28
N ALA A 72 8.22 19.34 -15.18
CA ALA A 72 7.42 19.95 -14.13
C ALA A 72 7.80 19.41 -12.75
N GLU A 73 8.17 20.31 -11.85
CA GLU A 73 8.48 19.97 -10.46
C GLU A 73 7.27 19.28 -9.79
N ASN A 74 7.53 18.27 -8.95
CA ASN A 74 6.52 17.51 -8.20
C ASN A 74 5.63 16.57 -9.05
N SER A 75 5.83 16.51 -10.36
CA SER A 75 5.17 15.51 -11.23
C SER A 75 5.66 14.07 -11.02
N ASP A 76 6.72 13.90 -10.22
CA ASP A 76 7.31 12.63 -9.80
C ASP A 76 6.59 11.98 -8.60
N TYR A 77 5.71 12.71 -7.93
CA TYR A 77 5.12 12.27 -6.68
C TYR A 77 3.77 11.59 -6.86
N VAL A 78 3.68 10.39 -6.29
CA VAL A 78 2.44 9.66 -5.99
C VAL A 78 2.55 9.13 -4.56
N ASN A 79 1.45 9.15 -3.79
CA ASN A 79 1.44 8.61 -2.42
C ASN A 79 1.37 7.07 -2.46
N ALA A 80 2.53 6.47 -2.72
CA ALA A 80 2.74 5.04 -2.85
C ALA A 80 4.15 4.66 -2.38
N SER A 81 4.31 3.48 -1.79
CA SER A 81 5.58 2.94 -1.34
C SER A 81 5.79 1.50 -1.80
N TYR A 82 7.03 1.15 -2.14
CA TYR A 82 7.43 -0.22 -2.38
C TYR A 82 7.48 -1.01 -1.07
N LEU A 83 7.04 -2.26 -1.12
CA LEU A 83 7.20 -3.23 -0.04
C LEU A 83 7.89 -4.48 -0.59
N HIS A 84 8.82 -5.02 0.20
CA HIS A 84 9.53 -6.25 -0.13
C HIS A 84 8.68 -7.49 0.14
N GLY A 85 8.99 -8.57 -0.58
CA GLY A 85 8.43 -9.89 -0.34
C GLY A 85 8.88 -10.49 0.99
N TYR A 86 8.18 -11.54 1.44
CA TYR A 86 8.57 -12.29 2.63
C TYR A 86 9.96 -12.93 2.50
N ASP A 87 10.32 -13.32 1.28
CA ASP A 87 11.62 -13.84 0.86
C ASP A 87 12.67 -12.74 0.65
N SER A 88 12.38 -11.51 1.09
CA SER A 88 13.21 -10.31 0.84
C SER A 88 13.31 -9.92 -0.64
N THR A 89 12.48 -10.49 -1.52
CA THR A 89 12.44 -10.07 -2.93
C THR A 89 12.08 -8.57 -2.99
N PRO A 90 12.95 -7.72 -3.55
CA PRO A 90 12.71 -6.29 -3.56
C PRO A 90 11.45 -5.94 -4.37
N ASN A 91 10.80 -4.83 -4.01
CA ASN A 91 9.67 -4.25 -4.74
C ASN A 91 8.59 -5.25 -5.19
N THR A 92 8.26 -6.23 -4.34
CA THR A 92 7.24 -7.25 -4.65
C THR A 92 5.83 -6.67 -4.66
N TYR A 93 5.59 -5.67 -3.80
CA TYR A 93 4.31 -4.98 -3.73
C TYR A 93 4.51 -3.47 -3.81
N ILE A 94 3.46 -2.79 -4.25
CA ILE A 94 3.31 -1.35 -4.09
C ILE A 94 2.08 -1.12 -3.23
N ALA A 95 2.26 -0.48 -2.09
CA ALA A 95 1.16 -0.06 -1.23
C ALA A 95 0.87 1.42 -1.49
N CYS A 96 -0.37 1.75 -1.87
CA CYS A 96 -0.73 3.11 -2.24
C CYS A 96 -2.12 3.52 -1.74
N GLN A 97 -2.36 4.82 -1.67
CA GLN A 97 -3.70 5.33 -1.40
C GLN A 97 -4.64 5.06 -2.58
N GLY A 98 -5.94 4.93 -2.32
CA GLY A 98 -6.93 5.08 -3.38
C GLY A 98 -6.85 6.49 -4.00
N PRO A 99 -6.72 6.61 -5.34
CA PRO A 99 -6.45 7.89 -5.99
C PRO A 99 -7.55 8.93 -5.69
N VAL A 100 -7.16 10.19 -5.59
CA VAL A 100 -8.05 11.34 -5.35
C VAL A 100 -8.24 12.11 -6.66
N PRO A 101 -9.26 12.99 -6.77
CA PRO A 101 -9.33 13.93 -7.89
C PRO A 101 -8.00 14.66 -8.07
N GLY A 102 -7.50 14.72 -9.29
CA GLY A 102 -6.19 15.29 -9.61
C GLY A 102 -5.02 14.29 -9.62
N THR A 103 -5.18 13.06 -9.09
CA THR A 103 -4.09 12.04 -9.09
C THR A 103 -4.44 10.78 -9.89
N TYR A 104 -5.53 10.76 -10.66
CA TYR A 104 -5.90 9.59 -11.46
C TYR A 104 -4.84 9.25 -12.51
N GLN A 105 -4.31 10.27 -13.19
CA GLN A 105 -3.25 10.09 -14.17
C GLN A 105 -1.95 9.59 -13.53
N ASP A 106 -1.58 10.11 -12.35
CA ASP A 106 -0.41 9.66 -11.60
C ASP A 106 -0.54 8.18 -11.20
N PHE A 107 -1.74 7.75 -10.77
CA PHE A 107 -2.01 6.35 -10.47
C PHE A 107 -1.83 5.45 -11.68
N TRP A 108 -2.40 5.81 -12.84
CA TRP A 108 -2.24 5.02 -14.06
C TRP A 108 -0.82 5.04 -14.61
N ARG A 109 -0.10 6.17 -14.54
CA ARG A 109 1.33 6.27 -14.88
C ARG A 109 2.17 5.31 -14.02
N MET A 110 1.88 5.25 -12.72
CA MET A 110 2.53 4.29 -11.82
C MET A 110 2.25 2.84 -12.25
N LEU A 111 0.99 2.47 -12.51
CA LEU A 111 0.69 1.10 -12.97
C LEU A 111 1.40 0.77 -14.28
N TRP A 112 1.46 1.75 -15.19
CA TRP A 112 2.07 1.59 -16.49
C TRP A 112 3.59 1.40 -16.42
N GLN A 113 4.30 2.28 -15.72
CA GLN A 113 5.76 2.22 -15.61
C GLN A 113 6.22 0.95 -14.90
N GLU A 114 5.48 0.52 -13.87
CA GLU A 114 5.82 -0.63 -13.04
C GLU A 114 5.34 -1.96 -13.66
N ASN A 115 4.75 -1.89 -14.85
CA ASN A 115 4.20 -3.04 -15.58
C ASN A 115 3.22 -3.86 -14.73
N VAL A 116 2.38 -3.18 -13.95
CA VAL A 116 1.47 -3.82 -12.99
C VAL A 116 0.36 -4.56 -13.74
N THR A 117 0.20 -5.82 -13.40
CA THR A 117 -0.86 -6.70 -13.97
C THR A 117 -1.99 -6.97 -12.98
N THR A 118 -1.74 -6.79 -11.68
CA THR A 118 -2.69 -7.09 -10.59
C THR A 118 -2.84 -5.90 -9.66
N VAL A 119 -4.09 -5.46 -9.46
CA VAL A 119 -4.47 -4.44 -8.49
C VAL A 119 -5.42 -5.06 -7.46
N VAL A 120 -5.15 -4.88 -6.17
CA VAL A 120 -6.01 -5.32 -5.08
C VAL A 120 -6.60 -4.09 -4.40
N MET A 121 -7.91 -3.92 -4.50
CA MET A 121 -8.67 -2.84 -3.87
C MET A 121 -9.37 -3.34 -2.61
N LEU A 122 -9.04 -2.77 -1.45
CA LEU A 122 -9.55 -3.25 -0.16
C LEU A 122 -10.86 -2.58 0.33
N THR A 123 -11.48 -1.70 -0.47
CA THR A 123 -12.66 -0.90 -0.06
C THR A 123 -13.63 -0.67 -1.20
N ARG A 124 -14.96 -0.71 -0.94
CA ARG A 124 -16.06 -0.45 -1.91
C ARG A 124 -15.90 0.87 -2.70
N LEU A 125 -16.22 0.84 -4.00
CA LEU A 125 -16.30 1.99 -4.91
C LEU A 125 -17.77 2.44 -5.08
N VAL A 126 -17.95 3.72 -5.42
CA VAL A 126 -19.13 4.23 -6.11
C VAL A 126 -18.61 4.84 -7.40
N GLU A 127 -19.04 4.33 -8.56
CA GLU A 127 -18.53 4.75 -9.88
C GLU A 127 -19.62 5.34 -10.77
N HIS A 128 -19.24 6.34 -11.57
CA HIS A 128 -19.93 6.81 -12.78
C HIS A 128 -18.88 6.88 -13.90
N GLY A 129 -19.12 6.14 -14.99
CA GLY A 129 -18.08 5.76 -15.95
C GLY A 129 -17.80 6.78 -17.07
N ARG A 130 -16.59 6.68 -17.65
CA ARG A 130 -16.20 7.21 -18.97
C ARG A 130 -15.10 6.32 -19.59
N LYS A 131 -15.06 6.24 -20.93
CA LYS A 131 -14.14 5.39 -21.72
C LYS A 131 -12.96 6.21 -22.30
N GLY A 132 -11.77 5.59 -22.38
CA GLY A 132 -10.54 6.13 -22.99
C GLY A 132 -9.69 5.03 -23.66
N THR A 133 -8.71 5.44 -24.49
CA THR A 133 -8.22 4.82 -25.75
C THR A 133 -6.98 3.88 -25.64
N GLN A 134 -6.28 3.68 -26.77
CA GLN A 134 -5.63 2.45 -27.26
C GLN A 134 -4.13 2.32 -26.89
N GLU A 135 -3.87 1.65 -25.78
CA GLU A 135 -3.02 0.45 -25.68
C GLU A 135 -3.66 -0.41 -24.58
N ARG A 136 -3.84 -1.71 -24.85
CA ARG A 136 -4.61 -2.58 -23.95
C ARG A 136 -3.71 -3.47 -23.13
N ARG A 137 -3.46 -3.08 -21.89
CA ARG A 137 -2.97 -4.00 -20.85
C ARG A 137 -4.15 -4.55 -20.07
N GLN A 138 -4.22 -5.88 -19.91
CA GLN A 138 -5.19 -6.47 -19.01
C GLN A 138 -4.71 -6.29 -17.58
N VAL A 139 -5.46 -5.52 -16.79
CA VAL A 139 -5.27 -5.38 -15.35
C VAL A 139 -6.40 -6.13 -14.66
N GLN A 140 -6.05 -7.08 -13.81
CA GLN A 140 -7.03 -7.73 -12.96
C GLN A 140 -7.17 -6.95 -11.65
N GLN A 141 -8.37 -6.44 -11.38
CA GLN A 141 -8.69 -5.76 -10.14
C GLN A 141 -9.48 -6.70 -9.22
N PHE A 142 -8.95 -6.96 -8.03
CA PHE A 142 -9.66 -7.70 -6.98
C PHE A 142 -10.25 -6.74 -5.97
N HIS A 143 -11.57 -6.72 -5.86
CA HIS A 143 -12.27 -5.79 -4.98
C HIS A 143 -12.80 -6.49 -3.73
N PHE A 144 -12.24 -6.14 -2.57
CA PHE A 144 -12.71 -6.64 -1.28
C PHE A 144 -13.85 -5.75 -0.76
N LEU A 145 -15.08 -6.25 -0.88
CA LEU A 145 -16.30 -5.49 -0.58
C LEU A 145 -16.80 -5.63 0.86
N VAL A 146 -16.26 -6.59 1.62
CA VAL A 146 -16.79 -7.00 2.94
C VAL A 146 -15.98 -6.47 4.12
N TRP A 147 -15.04 -5.55 3.89
CA TRP A 147 -14.38 -4.84 4.99
C TRP A 147 -15.40 -3.92 5.69
N PRO A 148 -15.56 -3.98 7.03
CA PRO A 148 -16.52 -3.14 7.75
C PRO A 148 -16.10 -1.67 7.74
N ASP A 149 -17.06 -0.74 7.64
CA ASP A 149 -16.74 0.69 7.56
C ASP A 149 -16.06 1.24 8.83
N LYS A 150 -16.24 0.59 9.98
CA LYS A 150 -15.55 0.88 11.25
C LYS A 150 -14.83 -0.36 11.76
N GLY A 151 -13.54 -0.22 12.06
CA GLY A 151 -12.71 -1.28 12.66
C GLY A 151 -12.15 -2.28 11.65
N VAL A 152 -11.94 -3.52 12.10
CA VAL A 152 -11.39 -4.63 11.31
C VAL A 152 -12.41 -5.77 11.22
N PRO A 153 -12.35 -6.64 10.20
CA PRO A 153 -13.20 -7.82 10.13
C PRO A 153 -13.09 -8.67 11.41
N ARG A 154 -14.23 -9.15 11.93
CA ARG A 154 -14.27 -9.99 13.14
C ARG A 154 -13.49 -11.31 12.99
N HIS A 155 -13.42 -11.83 11.77
CA HIS A 155 -12.71 -13.06 11.43
C HIS A 155 -11.84 -12.85 10.19
N ALA A 156 -10.65 -13.46 10.18
CA ALA A 156 -9.71 -13.35 9.05
C ALA A 156 -10.13 -14.14 7.81
N THR A 157 -11.17 -14.98 7.90
CA THR A 157 -11.59 -15.92 6.84
C THR A 157 -11.76 -15.26 5.48
N ALA A 158 -12.46 -14.12 5.42
CA ALA A 158 -12.70 -13.41 4.17
C ALA A 158 -11.41 -12.83 3.57
N VAL A 159 -10.50 -12.31 4.39
CA VAL A 159 -9.20 -11.79 3.97
C VAL A 159 -8.30 -12.92 3.48
N LEU A 160 -8.32 -14.07 4.15
CA LEU A 160 -7.58 -15.27 3.73
C LEU A 160 -8.11 -15.82 2.40
N ALA A 161 -9.43 -15.81 2.19
CA ALA A 161 -10.06 -16.22 0.93
C ALA A 161 -9.65 -15.28 -0.22
N LEU A 162 -9.66 -13.96 0.01
CA LEU A 162 -9.16 -12.97 -0.96
C LEU A 162 -7.69 -13.25 -1.30
N ARG A 163 -6.83 -13.42 -0.28
CA ARG A 163 -5.41 -13.72 -0.49
C ARG A 163 -5.22 -14.97 -1.36
N ARG A 164 -5.97 -16.04 -1.09
CA ARG A 164 -5.91 -17.27 -1.89
C ARG A 164 -6.32 -17.01 -3.33
N LYS A 165 -7.44 -16.30 -3.55
CA LYS A 165 -7.92 -15.97 -4.90
C LYS A 165 -6.92 -15.11 -5.68
N VAL A 166 -6.38 -14.06 -5.06
CA VAL A 166 -5.36 -13.20 -5.67
C VAL A 166 -4.13 -14.03 -6.07
N ARG A 167 -3.62 -14.88 -5.17
CA ARG A 167 -2.46 -15.74 -5.47
C ARG A 167 -2.71 -16.74 -6.61
N MET A 168 -3.92 -17.25 -6.76
CA MET A 168 -4.26 -18.19 -7.85
C MET A 168 -4.33 -17.52 -9.22
N ASN A 169 -4.60 -16.22 -9.28
CA ASN A 169 -4.80 -15.47 -10.52
C ASN A 169 -3.61 -14.55 -10.84
N HIS A 170 -2.74 -14.32 -9.86
CA HIS A 170 -1.45 -13.70 -10.10
C HIS A 170 -0.56 -14.72 -10.81
N ASN A 171 -0.43 -14.56 -12.13
CA ASN A 171 0.57 -15.26 -12.92
C ASN A 171 1.95 -15.05 -12.26
N ASN A 172 2.90 -15.99 -12.39
CA ASN A 172 4.29 -15.92 -11.87
C ASN A 172 5.13 -14.77 -12.47
N ASN A 173 4.51 -13.66 -12.81
CA ASN A 173 5.08 -12.50 -13.43
C ASN A 173 5.79 -11.68 -12.36
N LYS A 174 7.03 -11.24 -12.65
CA LYS A 174 7.88 -10.50 -11.70
C LYS A 174 7.42 -9.05 -11.44
N SER A 175 6.25 -8.65 -11.93
CA SER A 175 5.71 -7.30 -11.76
C SER A 175 5.17 -7.09 -10.33
N PRO A 176 5.39 -5.93 -9.70
CA PRO A 176 4.80 -5.63 -8.40
C PRO A 176 3.28 -5.73 -8.41
N MET A 177 2.72 -6.28 -7.34
CA MET A 177 1.27 -6.24 -7.10
C MET A 177 0.91 -4.94 -6.38
N VAL A 178 -0.02 -4.17 -6.95
CA VAL A 178 -0.49 -2.93 -6.33
C VAL A 178 -1.62 -3.24 -5.36
N VAL A 179 -1.49 -2.80 -4.12
CA VAL A 179 -2.49 -2.93 -3.07
C VAL A 179 -2.91 -1.54 -2.63
N HIS A 180 -4.20 -1.23 -2.73
CA HIS A 180 -4.72 0.06 -2.33
C HIS A 180 -6.01 -0.04 -1.50
N CYS A 181 -6.23 0.98 -0.68
CA CYS A 181 -7.39 1.11 0.18
C CYS A 181 -7.82 2.58 0.22
N ARG A 182 -9.09 2.87 0.55
CA ARG A 182 -9.49 4.24 0.92
C ARG A 182 -8.72 4.74 2.14
N TYR A 183 -8.46 3.87 3.10
CA TYR A 183 -7.73 4.12 4.34
C TYR A 183 -6.52 3.18 4.37
N LEU A 184 -5.43 3.47 3.66
CA LEU A 184 -4.22 2.66 3.82
C LEU A 184 -3.65 2.90 5.24
N LEU A 185 -4.29 2.34 6.25
CA LEU A 185 -3.80 2.16 7.61
C LEU A 185 -2.98 0.88 7.57
N LEU A 186 -1.80 0.96 6.98
CA LEU A 186 -0.74 0.03 7.37
C LEU A 186 -0.36 0.43 8.79
N PHE A 187 -1.04 -0.20 9.76
CA PHE A 187 -0.74 -0.19 11.19
C PHE A 187 -0.44 1.20 11.78
N LYS A 188 -1.49 1.95 12.12
CA LYS A 188 -1.45 2.90 13.24
C LYS A 188 -2.29 2.35 14.39
#